data_AF-A0A0G1T577-F1
#
_entry.id   AF-A0A0G1T577-F1
#
_cell.length_a   1.000
_cell.length_b   1.000
_cell.length_c   1.000
_cell.angle_alpha   90.00
_cell.angle_beta   90.00
_cell.angle_gamma   90.00
#
_symmetry.space_group_name_H-M   'P 1'
#
loop_
_entity.id
_entity.type
_entity.pdbx_description
1 polymer ?
#
loop_
_entity_poly.entity_id
_entity_poly.type
_entity_poly.pdbx_seq_one_letter_code
_entity_poly.pdbx_strand_id
1 'polypeptide(L)'
;MTKIYLVTYNPDVYFNKAIFHGYMTSLYPRHITDWWHYIDTTYLIASSLDVTSLYNLIFPGVPQRYLLIMEVDPNNAQGWLPKDAWTWLQKYQRKA
;
A
#
# COMPACT_ATOMS: atom_id res chain seq x y z
N MET A 1 -6.24 -3.51 15.20
CA MET A 1 -6.35 -2.08 14.86
C MET A 1 -5.84 -1.91 13.44
N THR A 2 -6.58 -1.21 12.57
CA THR A 2 -6.13 -0.97 11.19
C THR A 2 -5.03 0.08 11.17
N LYS A 3 -3.96 -0.21 10.44
CA LYS A 3 -2.82 0.67 10.20
C LYS A 3 -2.68 0.92 8.70
N ILE A 4 -1.97 1.98 8.35
CA ILE A 4 -1.64 2.29 6.96
C ILE A 4 -0.20 1.92 6.69
N TYR A 5 0.04 1.31 5.54
CA TYR A 5 1.37 0.97 5.08
C TYR A 5 1.61 1.58 3.70
N LEU A 6 2.79 2.17 3.52
CA LEU A 6 3.34 2.49 2.22
C LEU A 6 4.06 1.27 1.69
N VAL A 7 3.63 0.79 0.53
CA VAL A 7 4.24 -0.31 -0.21
C VAL A 7 4.79 0.27 -1.50
N THR A 8 6.10 0.33 -1.64
CA THR A 8 6.73 0.81 -2.87
C THR A 8 7.63 -0.27 -3.47
N TYR A 9 7.68 -0.33 -4.78
CA TYR A 9 8.42 -1.36 -5.50
C TYR A 9 9.13 -0.77 -6.72
N ASN A 10 10.23 -1.39 -7.14
CA ASN A 10 10.94 -1.00 -8.35
C ASN A 10 10.52 -1.91 -9.53
N PRO A 11 9.80 -1.39 -10.55
CA PRO A 11 9.52 -2.15 -11.75
C PRO A 11 10.76 -2.26 -12.65
N ASP A 12 10.90 -3.39 -13.33
CA ASP A 12 11.84 -3.58 -14.43
C ASP A 12 11.08 -3.68 -15.78
N VAL A 13 11.80 -3.79 -16.89
CA VAL A 13 11.20 -3.86 -18.24
C VAL A 13 10.35 -5.11 -18.49
N TYR A 14 10.51 -6.16 -17.68
CA TYR A 14 9.75 -7.40 -17.73
C TYR A 14 8.60 -7.41 -16.72
N PHE A 15 8.47 -6.37 -15.90
CA PHE A 15 7.46 -6.31 -14.86
C PHE A 15 6.10 -5.93 -15.42
N ASN A 16 5.14 -6.84 -15.29
CA ASN A 16 3.77 -6.57 -15.68
C ASN A 16 3.01 -5.87 -14.54
N LYS A 17 2.96 -4.54 -14.62
CA LYS A 17 2.22 -3.69 -13.66
C LYS A 17 0.75 -4.08 -13.53
N ALA A 18 0.09 -4.49 -14.62
CA ALA A 18 -1.33 -4.85 -14.59
C ALA A 18 -1.58 -6.17 -13.84
N ILE A 19 -0.72 -7.17 -14.03
CA ILE A 19 -0.79 -8.42 -13.25
C ILE A 19 -0.54 -8.14 -11.78
N PHE A 20 0.47 -7.33 -11.45
CA PHE A 20 0.74 -6.99 -10.05
C PHE A 20 -0.38 -6.16 -9.42
N HIS A 21 -0.97 -5.21 -10.17
CA HIS A 21 -2.14 -4.48 -9.71
C HIS A 21 -3.33 -5.42 -9.45
N GLY A 22 -3.58 -6.38 -10.36
CA GLY A 22 -4.58 -7.43 -10.16
C GLY A 22 -4.30 -8.25 -8.90
N TYR A 23 -3.04 -8.60 -8.64
CA TYR A 23 -2.62 -9.30 -7.44
C TYR A 23 -2.87 -8.48 -6.17
N MET A 24 -2.38 -7.24 -6.12
CA MET A 24 -2.54 -6.33 -4.98
C MET A 24 -4.02 -6.09 -4.67
N THR A 25 -4.85 -5.86 -5.69
CA THR A 25 -6.30 -5.66 -5.51
C THR A 25 -7.04 -6.93 -5.11
N SER A 26 -6.55 -8.12 -5.50
CA SER A 26 -7.13 -9.40 -5.06
C SER A 26 -6.97 -9.67 -3.56
N LEU A 27 -6.05 -8.98 -2.88
CA LEU A 27 -5.88 -9.08 -1.43
C LEU A 27 -7.05 -8.42 -0.66
N TYR A 28 -7.83 -7.55 -1.31
CA TYR A 28 -9.00 -6.90 -0.74
C TYR A 28 -10.26 -7.78 -0.85
N PRO A 29 -11.17 -7.80 0.14
CA PRO A 29 -11.08 -7.15 1.46
C PRO A 29 -10.47 -8.05 2.54
N ARG A 30 -9.95 -9.24 2.19
CA ARG A 30 -9.60 -10.29 3.15
C ARG A 30 -8.33 -9.99 3.95
N HIS A 31 -7.30 -9.47 3.30
CA HIS A 31 -5.98 -9.22 3.91
C HIS A 31 -5.67 -7.73 4.01
N ILE A 32 -6.17 -6.95 3.05
CA ILE A 32 -6.17 -5.49 3.10
C ILE A 32 -7.62 -5.00 3.20
N THR A 33 -7.88 -4.03 4.06
CA THR A 33 -9.23 -3.51 4.34
C THR A 33 -9.60 -2.33 3.46
N ASP A 34 -8.62 -1.67 2.86
CA ASP A 34 -8.77 -0.56 1.90
C ASP A 34 -7.40 -0.32 1.24
N TRP A 35 -7.36 0.40 0.12
CA TRP A 35 -6.10 0.75 -0.55
C TRP A 35 -6.24 2.00 -1.42
N TRP A 36 -5.09 2.59 -1.73
CA TRP A 36 -4.95 3.71 -2.66
C TRP A 36 -3.72 3.53 -3.54
N HIS A 37 -3.83 3.80 -4.84
CA HIS A 37 -2.75 3.65 -5.82
C HIS A 37 -2.82 4.79 -6.85
N TYR A 38 -2.15 5.91 -6.56
CA TYR A 38 -2.06 7.06 -7.47
C TYR A 38 -0.64 7.31 -7.98
N ILE A 39 0.35 6.80 -7.26
CA ILE A 39 1.75 6.77 -7.70
C ILE A 39 1.98 5.38 -8.28
N ASP A 40 2.36 5.30 -9.55
CA ASP A 40 2.52 4.05 -10.31
C ASP A 40 3.23 2.91 -9.54
N THR A 41 4.27 3.26 -8.79
CA THR A 41 5.15 2.34 -8.08
C THR A 41 4.88 2.25 -6.58
N THR A 42 3.81 2.87 -6.09
CA THR A 42 3.55 2.98 -4.64
C THR A 42 2.07 2.82 -4.32
N TYR A 43 1.77 1.89 -3.43
CA TYR A 43 0.46 1.72 -2.82
C TYR A 43 0.48 2.27 -1.40
N LEU A 44 -0.64 2.87 -1.00
CA LEU A 44 -1.01 2.96 0.41
C LEU A 44 -2.03 1.86 0.67
N ILE A 45 -1.81 1.03 1.67
CA ILE A 45 -2.74 -0.05 2.02
C ILE A 45 -3.16 0.10 3.48
N ALA A 46 -4.45 -0.10 3.75
CA ALA A 46 -4.98 -0.24 5.08
C ALA A 46 -5.07 -1.72 5.43
N SER A 47 -4.48 -2.15 6.55
CA SER A 47 -4.55 -3.54 7.01
C SER A 47 -4.47 -3.66 8.53
N SER A 48 -5.02 -4.73 9.07
CA SER A 48 -4.82 -5.14 10.46
C SER A 48 -3.60 -6.04 10.66
N LEU A 49 -2.95 -6.47 9.57
CA LEU A 49 -1.74 -7.27 9.59
C LEU A 49 -0.53 -6.40 9.95
N ASP A 50 0.47 -7.00 10.58
CA ASP A 50 1.77 -6.36 10.77
C ASP A 50 2.59 -6.34 9.47
N VAL A 51 3.70 -5.58 9.48
CA VAL A 51 4.56 -5.37 8.30
C VAL A 51 5.17 -6.67 7.77
N THR A 52 5.52 -7.62 8.65
CA THR A 52 6.12 -8.90 8.26
C THR A 52 5.09 -9.79 7.58
N SER A 53 3.87 -9.84 8.14
CA SER A 53 2.74 -10.54 7.55
C SER A 53 2.37 -9.97 6.18
N LEU A 54 2.38 -8.64 6.03
CA LEU A 54 2.16 -7.97 4.74
C LEU A 54 3.27 -8.26 3.73
N TYR A 55 4.54 -8.26 4.16
CA TYR A 55 5.65 -8.64 3.30
C TYR A 55 5.48 -10.04 2.72
N ASN A 56 5.18 -11.02 3.58
CA ASN A 56 4.98 -12.41 3.17
C ASN A 56 3.81 -12.57 2.18
N LEU A 57 2.79 -11.70 2.28
CA LEU A 57 1.67 -11.66 1.34
C LEU A 57 1.99 -10.94 0.03
N ILE A 58 2.81 -9.89 0.03
CA ILE A 58 3.03 -9.05 -1.16
C ILE A 58 4.21 -9.56 -2.00
N PHE A 59 5.27 -10.06 -1.36
CA PHE A 59 6.48 -10.53 -2.03
C PHE A 59 6.23 -11.53 -3.18
N PRO A 60 5.29 -12.50 -3.07
CA PRO A 60 5.00 -13.43 -4.17
C PRO A 60 4.53 -12.75 -5.47
N GLY A 61 3.96 -11.53 -5.39
CA GLY A 61 3.55 -10.74 -6.56
C GLY A 61 4.67 -9.91 -7.21
N VAL A 62 5.77 -9.69 -6.49
CA VAL A 62 6.96 -8.93 -6.94
C VAL A 62 8.26 -9.66 -6.59
N PRO A 63 8.40 -10.97 -6.92
CA PRO A 63 9.56 -11.73 -6.50
C PRO A 63 10.83 -11.12 -7.12
N GLN A 64 11.93 -11.18 -6.37
CA GLN A 64 13.28 -10.75 -6.80
C GLN A 64 13.38 -9.27 -7.20
N ARG A 65 12.50 -8.41 -6.66
CA ARG A 65 12.51 -6.96 -6.92
C ARG A 65 12.71 -6.20 -5.62
N TYR A 66 13.18 -4.95 -5.74
CA TYR A 66 13.20 -4.05 -4.60
C TYR A 66 11.77 -3.74 -4.18
N LEU A 67 11.47 -4.07 -2.93
CA LEU A 67 10.19 -3.86 -2.28
C LEU A 67 10.47 -3.26 -0.91
N LEU A 68 9.78 -2.16 -0.58
CA LEU A 68 9.82 -1.54 0.74
C LEU A 68 8.39 -1.41 1.25
N ILE A 69 8.16 -1.89 2.47
CA ILE A 69 6.90 -1.73 3.18
C ILE A 69 7.20 -1.01 4.49
N MET A 70 6.53 0.11 4.72
CA MET A 70 6.66 0.89 5.95
C MET A 70 5.30 1.25 6.50
N GLU A 71 5.11 1.12 7.81
CA GLU A 71 3.97 1.72 8.49
C GLU A 71 4.06 3.24 8.38
N VAL A 72 2.97 3.91 8.03
CA VAL A 72 2.90 5.37 7.94
C VAL A 72 2.04 5.92 9.08
N ASP A 73 2.38 7.12 9.55
CA ASP A 73 1.54 7.89 10.46
C ASP A 73 0.68 8.90 9.66
N PRO A 74 -0.63 8.68 9.53
CA PRO A 74 -1.52 9.60 8.82
C PRO A 74 -1.58 11.00 9.45
N ASN A 75 -1.21 11.14 10.74
CA ASN A 75 -1.21 12.44 11.44
C ASN A 75 0.05 13.25 11.16
N ASN A 76 1.09 12.62 10.62
CA ASN A 76 2.37 13.25 10.29
C ASN A 76 2.76 12.93 8.84
N ALA A 77 1.94 13.39 7.90
CA ALA A 77 2.13 13.19 6.48
C ALA A 77 1.96 14.52 5.71
N GLN A 78 2.76 14.73 4.67
CA GLN A 78 2.69 15.90 3.79
C GLN A 78 3.13 15.51 2.37
N GLY A 79 2.62 16.22 1.35
CA GLY A 79 3.00 16.03 -0.04
C GLY A 79 1.99 16.62 -1.02
N TRP A 80 2.12 16.26 -2.30
CA TRP A 80 1.16 16.63 -3.34
C TRP A 80 0.44 15.39 -3.87
N LEU A 81 -0.79 15.20 -3.43
CA LEU A 81 -1.69 14.13 -3.87
C LEU A 81 -3.07 14.72 -4.20
N PRO A 82 -3.90 14.03 -5.01
CA PRO A 82 -5.28 14.42 -5.23
C PRO A 82 -6.08 14.50 -3.94
N LYS A 83 -7.15 15.30 -3.96
CA LYS A 83 -8.05 15.49 -2.81
C LYS A 83 -8.62 14.17 -2.28
N ASP A 84 -8.99 13.26 -3.17
CA ASP A 84 -9.59 11.98 -2.77
C ASP A 84 -8.57 11.06 -2.08
N ALA A 85 -7.30 11.14 -2.47
CA ALA A 85 -6.20 10.43 -1.82
C ALA A 85 -5.98 10.92 -0.38
N TRP A 86 -5.98 12.25 -0.20
CA TRP A 86 -5.91 12.85 1.13
C TRP A 86 -7.12 12.51 1.98
N THR A 87 -8.31 12.57 1.38
CA THR A 87 -9.57 12.20 2.05
C THR A 87 -9.54 10.74 2.49
N TRP A 88 -8.98 9.85 1.67
CA TRP A 88 -8.76 8.44 2.00
C TRP A 88 -7.83 8.28 3.21
N LEU A 89 -6.68 8.94 3.20
CA LEU A 89 -5.68 8.85 4.28
C LEU A 89 -6.22 9.40 5.62
N GLN A 90 -6.98 10.49 5.57
CA GLN A 90 -7.57 11.15 6.74
C GLN A 90 -8.58 10.28 7.49
N LYS A 91 -9.19 9.27 6.85
CA LYS A 91 -10.05 8.28 7.54
C LYS A 91 -9.32 7.53 8.66
N TYR A 92 -7.98 7.45 8.57
CA TYR A 92 -7.12 6.68 9.46
C TYR A 92 -6.33 7.55 10.44
N GLN A 93 -6.53 8.88 10.41
CA GLN A 93 -5.98 9.77 11.43
C GLN A 93 -6.60 9.45 12.79
N ARG A 94 -5.76 9.51 13.84
CA ARG A 94 -6.25 9.34 15.20
C ARG A 94 -6.78 10.71 15.63
N LYS A 95 -8.05 10.77 16.03
CA LYS A 95 -8.56 11.98 16.68
C LYS A 95 -7.88 12.08 18.05
N ALA A 96 -7.30 13.25 18.32
CA ALA A 96 -6.72 13.60 19.61
C ALA A 96 -7.79 13.57 20.71
#